data_AF-A0A1I5JNI2-F1
#
_entry.id   AF-A0A1I5JNI2-F1
#
_cell.length_a   1.000
_cell.length_b   1.000
_cell.length_c   1.000
_cell.angle_alpha   90.00
_cell.angle_beta   90.00
_cell.angle_gamma   90.00
#
_symmetry.space_group_name_H-M   'P 1'
#
loop_
_entity.id
_entity.type
_entity.pdbx_description
1 polymer ?
#
loop_
_entity_poly.entity_id
_entity_poly.type
_entity_poly.pdbx_seq_one_letter_code
_entity_poly.pdbx_strand_id
1 'polypeptide(L)'
;METGFVHHTRQGDYPGKRLTGDERFKRLYHYTSFDTFVKIWLNKNLKFAKVTDVNDIEEAYFTTSTSDYKQIPLILELNRIRKSYKQISFTMDYDSFFKGCMSPMMWGLYGDKRKGICIEIEYDKINFPDSVIKSPVKYKQRLKKQHKIDYRIKTQKGLLYYIKKHQKELFFTKQDSWSRENEYRVLSNTLDYLNIEGAISTIYLTSCQSKECLLVEKLVSGKVPIKFIKYESIIGNISIPFLYDTRERREEEMKKKNNPLIDKYIKYYNENKGNIDIRKLEL
;
A
#
# COMPACT_ATOMS: atom_id res chain seq x y z
N MET A 1 13.65 21.21 -15.61
CA MET A 1 14.65 20.31 -15.03
C MET A 1 15.58 21.20 -14.23
N GLU A 2 15.18 21.53 -13.00
CA GLU A 2 16.05 22.29 -12.10
C GLU A 2 17.14 21.37 -11.57
N THR A 3 18.34 21.91 -11.52
CA THR A 3 19.58 21.25 -11.12
C THR A 3 19.52 20.79 -9.66
N GLY A 4 19.08 19.55 -9.44
CA GLY A 4 19.95 18.46 -8.96
C GLY A 4 20.64 18.57 -7.60
N PHE A 5 20.18 19.37 -6.64
CA PHE A 5 20.71 19.28 -5.27
C PHE A 5 20.13 18.06 -4.55
N VAL A 6 21.02 17.16 -4.12
CA VAL A 6 20.66 16.06 -3.22
C VAL A 6 20.62 16.61 -1.80
N HIS A 7 19.47 16.49 -1.16
CA HIS A 7 19.32 16.82 0.24
C HIS A 7 19.63 15.60 1.08
N HIS A 8 20.71 15.66 1.85
CA HIS A 8 21.05 14.64 2.84
C HIS A 8 20.15 14.82 4.06
N THR A 9 19.29 13.84 4.31
CA THR A 9 18.40 13.84 5.47
C THR A 9 18.69 12.63 6.34
N ARG A 10 18.14 12.63 7.57
CA ARG A 10 18.20 11.48 8.48
C ARG A 10 17.57 10.19 7.92
N GLN A 11 16.71 10.29 6.90
CA GLN A 11 16.05 9.14 6.26
C GLN A 11 16.78 8.68 5.00
N GLY A 12 17.77 9.45 4.54
CA GLY A 12 18.51 9.23 3.30
C GLY A 12 18.47 10.45 2.38
N ASP A 13 18.94 10.22 1.16
CA ASP A 13 19.11 11.22 0.11
C ASP A 13 17.80 11.50 -0.62
N TYR A 14 17.42 12.77 -0.76
CA TYR A 14 16.28 13.21 -1.56
C TYR A 14 16.74 14.09 -2.75
N PRO A 15 16.25 13.87 -3.98
CA PRO A 15 15.35 12.79 -4.40
C PRO A 15 16.05 11.42 -4.35
N GLY A 16 15.28 10.35 -4.10
CA GLY A 16 15.82 9.00 -4.05
C GLY A 16 16.22 8.45 -5.41
N LYS A 17 17.07 7.41 -5.39
CA LYS A 17 17.51 6.68 -6.58
C LYS A 17 16.54 5.56 -6.91
N ARG A 18 16.32 5.33 -8.21
CA ARG A 18 15.46 4.26 -8.70
C ARG A 18 15.97 2.89 -8.24
N LEU A 19 15.08 2.09 -7.64
CA LEU A 19 15.36 0.71 -7.24
C LEU A 19 15.27 -0.24 -8.43
N THR A 20 16.08 -1.30 -8.43
CA THR A 20 16.11 -2.30 -9.52
C THR A 20 16.01 -3.73 -9.00
N GLY A 21 15.60 -4.66 -9.85
CA GLY A 21 15.49 -6.08 -9.49
C GLY A 21 14.66 -6.31 -8.21
N ASP A 22 15.22 -7.11 -7.32
CA ASP A 22 14.58 -7.56 -6.09
C ASP A 22 14.56 -6.48 -5.00
N GLU A 23 15.42 -5.47 -5.09
CA GLU A 23 15.45 -4.34 -4.14
C GLU A 23 14.10 -3.62 -4.08
N ARG A 24 13.37 -3.61 -5.20
CA ARG A 24 12.05 -2.99 -5.30
C ARG A 24 11.03 -3.58 -4.33
N PHE A 25 11.13 -4.88 -4.06
CA PHE A 25 10.13 -5.61 -3.26
C PHE A 25 10.72 -6.27 -2.03
N LYS A 26 11.94 -5.90 -1.61
CA LYS A 26 12.51 -6.34 -0.33
C LYS A 26 11.60 -5.99 0.86
N ARG A 27 10.89 -4.87 0.77
CA ARG A 27 9.87 -4.42 1.70
C ARG A 27 8.53 -4.30 0.97
N LEU A 28 7.51 -4.90 1.55
CA LEU A 28 6.14 -4.91 1.05
C LEU A 28 5.22 -4.23 2.06
N TYR A 29 4.26 -3.45 1.56
CA TYR A 29 3.42 -2.59 2.38
C TYR A 29 1.95 -2.95 2.19
N HIS A 30 1.27 -3.33 3.27
CA HIS A 30 -0.15 -3.65 3.25
C HIS A 30 -0.95 -2.60 4.02
N TYR A 31 -1.87 -1.93 3.33
CA TYR A 31 -2.75 -0.90 3.90
C TYR A 31 -4.08 -1.51 4.31
N THR A 32 -4.58 -1.13 5.49
CA THR A 32 -5.82 -1.69 6.02
C THR A 32 -6.46 -0.78 7.07
N SER A 33 -7.68 -1.10 7.50
CA SER A 33 -8.33 -0.43 8.63
C SER A 33 -7.77 -0.90 9.97
N PHE A 34 -7.99 -0.13 11.04
CA PHE A 34 -7.57 -0.52 12.39
C PHE A 34 -8.12 -1.90 12.81
N ASP A 35 -9.41 -2.16 12.61
CA ASP A 35 -10.03 -3.42 13.01
C ASP A 35 -9.44 -4.63 12.28
N THR A 36 -9.17 -4.47 10.99
CA THR A 36 -8.54 -5.53 10.19
C THR A 36 -7.10 -5.74 10.62
N PHE A 37 -6.36 -4.67 10.92
CA PHE A 37 -5.02 -4.78 11.50
C PHE A 37 -5.02 -5.58 12.80
N VAL A 38 -5.96 -5.36 13.72
CA VAL A 38 -6.04 -6.13 14.97
C VAL A 38 -6.15 -7.63 14.67
N LYS A 39 -7.01 -8.02 13.72
CA LYS A 39 -7.17 -9.42 13.29
C LYS A 39 -5.89 -9.98 12.66
N ILE A 40 -5.26 -9.23 11.77
CA ILE A 40 -3.99 -9.61 11.13
C ILE A 40 -2.89 -9.77 12.19
N TRP A 41 -2.80 -8.84 13.14
CA TRP A 41 -1.78 -8.84 14.16
C TRP A 41 -1.91 -10.02 15.12
N LEU A 42 -3.14 -10.37 15.52
CA LEU A 42 -3.37 -11.51 16.42
C LEU A 42 -3.17 -12.85 15.70
N ASN A 43 -3.63 -12.97 14.46
CA ASN A 43 -3.60 -14.25 13.74
C ASN A 43 -2.38 -14.43 12.83
N LYS A 44 -1.56 -13.38 12.63
CA LYS A 44 -0.39 -13.35 11.73
C LYS A 44 -0.69 -13.81 10.30
N ASN A 45 -1.91 -13.54 9.83
CA ASN A 45 -2.40 -14.01 8.54
C ASN A 45 -3.03 -12.87 7.74
N LEU A 46 -2.71 -12.80 6.46
CA LEU A 46 -3.39 -11.95 5.48
C LEU A 46 -4.42 -12.75 4.71
N LYS A 47 -5.64 -12.23 4.62
CA LYS A 47 -6.72 -12.87 3.87
C LYS A 47 -6.56 -12.60 2.38
N PHE A 48 -6.67 -13.63 1.55
CA PHE A 48 -6.79 -13.44 0.11
C PHE A 48 -8.19 -12.91 -0.25
N ALA A 49 -8.25 -11.72 -0.85
CA ALA A 49 -9.47 -11.10 -1.35
C ALA A 49 -9.86 -11.64 -2.73
N LYS A 50 -11.14 -11.61 -3.09
CA LYS A 50 -11.56 -12.07 -4.43
C LYS A 50 -10.98 -11.15 -5.50
N VAL A 51 -10.51 -11.71 -6.61
CA VAL A 51 -10.03 -10.92 -7.76
C VAL A 51 -11.13 -10.12 -8.46
N THR A 52 -12.39 -10.34 -8.11
CA THR A 52 -13.55 -9.59 -8.61
C THR A 52 -13.96 -8.42 -7.71
N ASP A 53 -13.37 -8.31 -6.52
CA ASP A 53 -13.70 -7.29 -5.52
C ASP A 53 -12.56 -6.27 -5.46
N VAL A 54 -12.42 -5.51 -6.55
CA VAL A 54 -11.31 -4.60 -6.80
C VAL A 54 -11.82 -3.21 -7.17
N ASN A 55 -11.05 -2.19 -6.83
CA ASN A 55 -11.36 -0.80 -7.21
C ASN A 55 -11.11 -0.52 -8.70
N ASP A 56 -10.25 -1.31 -9.36
CA ASP A 56 -9.94 -1.17 -10.78
C ASP A 56 -11.09 -1.72 -11.63
N ILE A 57 -11.82 -0.81 -12.26
CA ILE A 57 -12.96 -1.09 -13.13
C ILE A 57 -12.57 -2.02 -14.29
N GLU A 58 -11.38 -1.84 -14.91
CA GLU A 58 -10.98 -2.70 -16.03
C GLU A 58 -10.66 -4.13 -15.56
N GLU A 59 -10.08 -4.28 -14.36
CA GLU A 59 -9.81 -5.59 -13.74
C GLU A 59 -11.12 -6.29 -13.36
N ALA A 60 -12.09 -5.55 -12.80
CA ALA A 60 -13.40 -6.06 -12.41
C ALA A 60 -14.22 -6.55 -13.62
N TYR A 61 -14.19 -5.82 -14.74
CA TYR A 61 -14.98 -6.10 -15.95
C TYR A 61 -14.21 -6.83 -17.06
N PHE A 62 -13.20 -7.63 -16.70
CA PHE A 62 -12.46 -8.42 -17.68
C PHE A 62 -13.36 -9.28 -18.57
N THR A 63 -13.06 -9.25 -19.88
CA THR A 63 -13.82 -9.99 -20.89
C THR A 63 -12.94 -10.95 -21.71
N THR A 64 -13.53 -12.07 -22.07
CA THR A 64 -12.93 -13.12 -22.91
C THR A 64 -13.80 -13.33 -24.13
N SER A 65 -13.16 -13.59 -25.27
CA SER A 65 -13.86 -13.84 -26.52
C SER A 65 -13.34 -15.10 -27.22
N THR A 66 -14.17 -15.61 -28.12
CA THR A 66 -13.86 -16.72 -29.03
C THR A 66 -14.35 -16.35 -30.43
N SER A 67 -13.70 -16.88 -31.46
CA SER A 67 -14.22 -16.88 -32.83
C SER A 67 -14.99 -18.15 -33.19
N ASP A 68 -14.98 -19.16 -32.31
CA ASP A 68 -15.70 -20.43 -32.47
C ASP A 68 -16.74 -20.57 -31.35
N TYR A 69 -18.03 -20.50 -31.69
CA TYR A 69 -19.13 -20.61 -30.75
C TYR A 69 -19.12 -21.94 -29.97
N LYS A 70 -18.52 -23.00 -30.52
CA LYS A 70 -18.36 -24.28 -29.81
C LYS A 70 -17.44 -24.17 -28.59
N GLN A 71 -16.63 -23.11 -28.48
CA GLN A 71 -15.78 -22.84 -27.33
C GLN A 71 -16.46 -22.01 -26.23
N ILE A 72 -17.75 -21.64 -26.36
CA ILE A 72 -18.49 -20.94 -25.30
C ILE A 72 -18.36 -21.65 -23.94
N PRO A 73 -18.51 -22.99 -23.82
CA PRO A 73 -18.31 -23.67 -22.53
C PRO A 73 -16.91 -23.45 -21.93
N LEU A 74 -15.86 -23.39 -22.76
CA LEU A 74 -14.49 -23.12 -22.32
C LEU A 74 -14.30 -21.67 -21.85
N ILE A 75 -15.02 -20.71 -22.44
CA ILE A 75 -15.05 -19.33 -21.97
C ILE A 75 -15.68 -19.24 -20.58
N LEU A 76 -16.82 -19.90 -20.38
CA LEU A 76 -17.50 -19.92 -19.08
C LEU A 76 -16.60 -20.55 -18.02
N GLU A 77 -15.94 -21.65 -18.37
CA GLU A 77 -15.00 -22.34 -17.49
C GLU A 77 -13.75 -21.49 -17.20
N LEU A 78 -13.21 -20.75 -18.17
CA LEU A 78 -12.10 -19.82 -17.96
C LEU A 78 -12.49 -18.76 -16.92
N ASN A 79 -13.66 -18.17 -17.08
CA ASN A 79 -14.16 -17.18 -16.14
C ASN A 79 -14.40 -17.78 -14.75
N ARG A 80 -14.92 -19.01 -14.66
CA ARG A 80 -15.08 -19.71 -13.38
C ARG A 80 -13.75 -19.94 -12.68
N ILE A 81 -12.75 -20.47 -13.39
CA ILE A 81 -11.41 -20.71 -12.84
C ILE A 81 -10.75 -19.38 -12.46
N ARG A 82 -10.83 -18.36 -13.31
CA ARG A 82 -10.26 -17.04 -13.01
C ARG A 82 -10.85 -16.43 -11.74
N LYS A 83 -12.18 -16.51 -11.58
CA LYS A 83 -12.89 -16.04 -10.39
C LYS A 83 -12.61 -16.87 -9.14
N SER A 84 -12.06 -18.08 -9.28
CA SER A 84 -11.65 -18.89 -8.12
C SER A 84 -10.31 -18.44 -7.54
N TYR A 85 -9.50 -17.68 -8.30
CA TYR A 85 -8.32 -17.03 -7.75
C TYR A 85 -8.72 -15.90 -6.80
N LYS A 86 -7.88 -15.73 -5.79
CA LYS A 86 -7.94 -14.68 -4.77
C LYS A 86 -6.56 -14.05 -4.70
N GLN A 87 -6.49 -12.82 -4.19
CA GLN A 87 -5.28 -12.01 -4.21
C GLN A 87 -4.99 -11.31 -2.89
N ILE A 88 -3.70 -11.07 -2.66
CA ILE A 88 -3.20 -10.09 -1.72
C ILE A 88 -2.37 -9.10 -2.53
N SER A 89 -2.62 -7.83 -2.30
CA SER A 89 -1.92 -6.71 -2.94
C SER A 89 -1.07 -6.00 -1.89
N PHE A 90 0.19 -5.76 -2.26
CA PHE A 90 1.14 -4.97 -1.50
C PHE A 90 1.61 -3.80 -2.35
N THR A 91 1.97 -2.69 -1.72
CA THR A 91 2.77 -1.64 -2.34
C THR A 91 4.24 -1.95 -2.15
N MET A 92 5.06 -1.64 -3.14
CA MET A 92 6.53 -1.69 -3.11
C MET A 92 7.12 -0.30 -2.81
N ASP A 93 8.41 -0.26 -2.48
CA ASP A 93 9.16 1.00 -2.45
C ASP A 93 9.20 1.64 -3.84
N TYR A 94 9.06 2.97 -3.88
CA TYR A 94 9.06 3.74 -5.13
C TYR A 94 10.48 4.06 -5.57
N ASP A 95 11.32 4.43 -4.61
CA ASP A 95 12.75 4.68 -4.78
C ASP A 95 13.51 4.48 -3.45
N SER A 96 14.81 4.78 -3.41
CA SER A 96 15.63 4.59 -2.21
C SER A 96 15.19 5.43 -0.99
N PHE A 97 14.47 6.52 -1.21
CA PHE A 97 13.96 7.45 -0.20
C PHE A 97 12.46 7.26 0.06
N PHE A 98 11.65 7.31 -0.99
CA PHE A 98 10.20 7.29 -0.94
C PHE A 98 9.70 5.84 -0.78
N LYS A 99 9.50 5.46 0.48
CA LYS A 99 9.05 4.12 0.85
C LYS A 99 7.61 3.86 0.47
N GLY A 100 7.26 2.59 0.32
CA GLY A 100 5.91 2.18 -0.04
C GLY A 100 4.85 2.75 0.91
N CYS A 101 5.14 2.81 2.22
CA CYS A 101 4.28 3.40 3.23
C CYS A 101 4.01 4.91 3.03
N MET A 102 4.87 5.65 2.34
CA MET A 102 4.81 7.13 2.26
C MET A 102 3.78 7.66 1.25
N SER A 103 3.14 6.79 0.45
CA SER A 103 2.21 7.19 -0.59
C SER A 103 0.89 7.77 -0.04
N PRO A 104 0.59 9.08 -0.23
CA PRO A 104 -0.68 9.66 0.20
C PRO A 104 -1.88 9.02 -0.48
N MET A 105 -1.71 8.60 -1.73
CA MET A 105 -2.75 7.95 -2.51
C MET A 105 -3.17 6.63 -1.85
N MET A 106 -2.20 5.81 -1.43
CA MET A 106 -2.50 4.54 -0.75
C MET A 106 -3.16 4.76 0.61
N TRP A 107 -2.74 5.79 1.37
CA TRP A 107 -3.43 6.17 2.60
C TRP A 107 -4.88 6.62 2.39
N GLY A 108 -5.13 7.35 1.30
CA GLY A 108 -6.47 7.80 0.94
C GLY A 108 -7.40 6.66 0.50
N LEU A 109 -6.89 5.78 -0.37
CA LEU A 109 -7.68 4.70 -0.99
C LEU A 109 -7.82 3.46 -0.10
N TYR A 110 -6.72 3.02 0.52
CA TYR A 110 -6.64 1.73 1.21
C TYR A 110 -6.34 1.86 2.71
N GLY A 111 -5.79 3.00 3.14
CA GLY A 111 -5.52 3.31 4.55
C GLY A 111 -6.71 3.94 5.29
N ASP A 112 -7.93 3.51 4.99
CA ASP A 112 -9.18 3.96 5.63
C ASP A 112 -9.28 5.49 5.77
N LYS A 113 -9.22 6.20 4.63
CA LYS A 113 -9.24 7.67 4.57
C LYS A 113 -8.19 8.32 5.49
N ARG A 114 -6.98 7.71 5.51
CA ARG A 114 -5.80 8.07 6.32
C ARG A 114 -5.88 7.68 7.81
N LYS A 115 -6.96 7.06 8.29
CA LYS A 115 -7.11 6.67 9.71
C LYS A 115 -6.67 5.23 9.99
N GLY A 116 -6.41 4.46 8.94
CA GLY A 116 -6.01 3.07 9.02
C GLY A 116 -4.55 2.88 9.41
N ILE A 117 -4.01 1.73 9.01
CA ILE A 117 -2.67 1.26 9.33
C ILE A 117 -1.99 0.77 8.06
N CYS A 118 -0.68 0.97 7.98
CA CYS A 118 0.16 0.34 6.96
C CYS A 118 1.16 -0.60 7.66
N ILE A 119 1.17 -1.86 7.22
CA ILE A 119 2.03 -2.92 7.76
C ILE A 119 3.19 -3.12 6.78
N GLU A 120 4.43 -2.99 7.25
CA GLU A 120 5.61 -3.36 6.47
C GLU A 120 6.03 -4.78 6.77
N ILE A 121 6.28 -5.52 5.69
CA ILE A 121 6.59 -6.93 5.69
C ILE A 121 7.89 -7.14 4.92
N GLU A 122 8.80 -7.91 5.51
CA GLU A 122 10.05 -8.32 4.87
C GLU A 122 9.77 -9.49 3.94
N TYR A 123 10.00 -9.30 2.64
CA TYR A 123 9.66 -10.28 1.62
C TYR A 123 10.35 -11.63 1.85
N ASP A 124 11.64 -11.62 2.18
CA ASP A 124 12.45 -12.82 2.36
C ASP A 124 12.05 -13.64 3.60
N LYS A 125 11.28 -13.04 4.52
CA LYS A 125 10.76 -13.73 5.71
C LYS A 125 9.38 -14.37 5.48
N ILE A 126 8.75 -14.12 4.34
CA ILE A 126 7.47 -14.76 4.00
C ILE A 126 7.76 -16.14 3.40
N ASN A 127 7.26 -17.19 4.06
CA ASN A 127 7.25 -18.53 3.48
C ASN A 127 6.10 -18.67 2.47
N PHE A 128 6.36 -18.32 1.21
CA PHE A 128 5.36 -18.45 0.15
C PHE A 128 5.18 -19.92 -0.24
N PRO A 129 3.96 -20.49 -0.13
CA PRO A 129 3.69 -21.85 -0.61
C PRO A 129 3.91 -21.98 -2.12
N ASP A 130 4.39 -23.12 -2.60
CA ASP A 130 4.64 -23.37 -4.04
C ASP A 130 3.40 -23.19 -4.92
N SER A 131 2.21 -23.33 -4.34
CA SER A 131 0.94 -23.11 -5.02
C SER A 131 0.64 -21.65 -5.34
N VAL A 132 1.33 -20.68 -4.71
CA VAL A 132 1.06 -19.26 -4.93
C VAL A 132 1.80 -18.72 -6.15
N ILE A 133 1.12 -17.84 -6.89
CA ILE A 133 1.72 -17.11 -8.00
C ILE A 133 1.96 -15.68 -7.54
N LYS A 134 3.17 -15.16 -7.71
CA LYS A 134 3.54 -13.82 -7.22
C LYS A 134 4.43 -13.07 -8.21
N SER A 135 4.19 -11.77 -8.35
CA SER A 135 4.94 -10.89 -9.25
C SER A 135 4.57 -9.42 -8.99
N PRO A 136 5.48 -8.47 -9.27
CA PRO A 136 5.11 -7.10 -9.53
C PRO A 136 4.07 -7.01 -10.64
N VAL A 137 3.10 -6.12 -10.48
CA VAL A 137 2.11 -5.79 -11.52
C VAL A 137 2.76 -4.91 -12.58
N LYS A 138 2.44 -5.18 -13.85
CA LYS A 138 2.91 -4.41 -15.00
C LYS A 138 1.84 -3.43 -15.46
N TYR A 139 2.17 -2.16 -15.44
CA TYR A 139 1.29 -1.10 -15.88
C TYR A 139 1.46 -0.83 -17.37
N LYS A 140 0.34 -0.66 -18.09
CA LYS A 140 0.31 -0.42 -19.53
C LYS A 140 -0.64 0.72 -19.84
N GLN A 141 -0.27 1.57 -20.79
CA GLN A 141 -1.14 2.66 -21.25
C GLN A 141 -2.48 2.14 -21.79
N ARG A 142 -2.45 1.00 -22.50
CA ARG A 142 -3.61 0.33 -23.07
C ARG A 142 -3.60 -1.15 -22.71
N LEU A 143 -4.70 -1.64 -22.15
CA LEU A 143 -4.93 -3.07 -21.95
C LEU A 143 -5.60 -3.69 -23.18
N LYS A 144 -5.43 -5.00 -23.36
CA LYS A 144 -6.19 -5.74 -24.38
C LYS A 144 -7.63 -5.82 -23.89
N LYS A 145 -8.57 -5.24 -24.65
CA LYS A 145 -10.00 -5.25 -24.31
C LYS A 145 -10.54 -6.68 -24.09
N GLN A 146 -10.04 -7.64 -24.87
CA GLN A 146 -10.46 -9.04 -24.82
C GLN A 146 -9.27 -9.97 -24.86
N HIS A 147 -9.33 -11.02 -24.05
CA HIS A 147 -8.47 -12.19 -24.22
C HIS A 147 -9.16 -13.19 -25.14
N LYS A 148 -8.67 -13.30 -26.37
CA LYS A 148 -9.14 -14.29 -27.33
C LYS A 148 -8.53 -15.66 -26.99
N ILE A 149 -9.38 -16.62 -26.67
CA ILE A 149 -8.94 -18.01 -26.44
C ILE A 149 -8.50 -18.58 -27.79
N ASP A 150 -7.38 -19.30 -27.81
CA ASP A 150 -6.90 -20.00 -29.00
C ASP A 150 -7.92 -21.07 -29.44
N TYR A 151 -8.29 -21.07 -30.71
CA TYR A 151 -9.27 -22.00 -31.28
C TYR A 151 -8.85 -23.48 -31.12
N ARG A 152 -7.56 -23.74 -30.92
CA ARG A 152 -6.99 -25.08 -30.71
C ARG A 152 -7.23 -25.64 -29.31
N ILE A 153 -7.61 -24.79 -28.34
CA ILE A 153 -7.93 -25.23 -26.98
C ILE A 153 -9.33 -25.86 -27.02
N LYS A 154 -9.39 -27.18 -26.88
CA LYS A 154 -10.65 -27.94 -26.91
C LYS A 154 -10.99 -28.62 -25.58
N THR A 155 -10.11 -28.56 -24.58
CA THR A 155 -10.26 -29.29 -23.32
C THR A 155 -9.96 -28.42 -22.11
N GLN A 156 -10.49 -28.79 -20.93
CA GLN A 156 -10.18 -28.13 -19.67
C GLN A 156 -8.69 -28.20 -19.33
N LYS A 157 -8.01 -29.32 -19.62
CA LYS A 157 -6.56 -29.44 -19.46
C LYS A 157 -5.80 -28.42 -20.31
N GLY A 158 -6.20 -28.25 -21.58
CA GLY A 158 -5.64 -27.23 -22.46
C GLY A 158 -5.90 -25.81 -21.94
N LEU A 159 -7.06 -25.58 -21.33
CA LEU A 159 -7.42 -24.30 -20.73
C LEU A 159 -6.57 -23.97 -19.49
N LEU A 160 -6.33 -24.94 -18.61
CA LEU A 160 -5.45 -24.76 -17.44
C LEU A 160 -4.02 -24.44 -17.88
N TYR A 161 -3.52 -25.10 -18.93
CA TYR A 161 -2.23 -24.77 -19.53
C TYR A 161 -2.21 -23.35 -20.09
N TYR A 162 -3.28 -22.93 -20.76
CA TYR A 162 -3.43 -21.56 -21.25
C TYR A 162 -3.37 -20.53 -20.11
N ILE A 163 -4.12 -20.74 -19.02
CA ILE A 163 -4.09 -19.85 -17.85
C ILE A 163 -2.67 -19.74 -17.29
N LYS A 164 -1.98 -20.87 -17.09
CA LYS A 164 -0.59 -20.88 -16.60
C LYS A 164 0.35 -20.10 -17.53
N LYS A 165 0.22 -20.30 -18.85
CA LYS A 165 1.03 -19.61 -19.86
C LYS A 165 0.76 -18.09 -19.89
N HIS A 166 -0.49 -17.68 -19.70
CA HIS A 166 -0.93 -16.28 -19.82
C HIS A 166 -1.16 -15.59 -18.47
N GLN A 167 -0.81 -16.21 -17.34
CA GLN A 167 -1.10 -15.71 -15.99
C GLN A 167 -0.65 -14.26 -15.76
N LYS A 168 0.48 -13.84 -16.34
CA LYS A 168 0.97 -12.45 -16.24
C LYS A 168 0.01 -11.45 -16.88
N GLU A 169 -0.54 -11.76 -18.05
CA GLU A 169 -1.52 -10.89 -18.71
C GLU A 169 -2.90 -10.96 -18.04
N LEU A 170 -3.26 -12.13 -17.49
CA LEU A 170 -4.57 -12.35 -16.87
C LEU A 170 -4.70 -11.69 -15.50
N PHE A 171 -3.62 -11.61 -14.74
CA PHE A 171 -3.68 -11.22 -13.33
C PHE A 171 -2.61 -10.21 -12.87
N PHE A 172 -1.61 -9.89 -13.69
CA PHE A 172 -0.50 -9.02 -13.30
C PHE A 172 -0.32 -7.86 -14.29
N THR A 173 -1.41 -7.38 -14.88
CA THR A 173 -1.41 -6.15 -15.67
C THR A 173 -2.56 -5.25 -15.28
N LYS A 174 -2.27 -3.95 -15.20
CA LYS A 174 -3.24 -2.89 -14.93
C LYS A 174 -3.05 -1.73 -15.90
N GLN A 175 -4.07 -0.91 -16.02
CA GLN A 175 -3.98 0.34 -16.78
C GLN A 175 -3.05 1.31 -16.03
N ASP A 176 -2.30 2.12 -16.78
CA ASP A 176 -1.24 2.98 -16.25
C ASP A 176 -1.69 4.05 -15.24
N SER A 177 -2.97 4.43 -15.21
CA SER A 177 -3.53 5.32 -14.19
C SER A 177 -3.43 4.75 -12.77
N TRP A 178 -3.35 3.42 -12.65
CA TRP A 178 -3.14 2.71 -11.38
C TRP A 178 -1.65 2.48 -11.05
N SER A 179 -0.71 2.98 -11.88
CA SER A 179 0.73 2.76 -11.69
C SER A 179 1.27 3.25 -10.35
N ARG A 180 0.61 4.26 -9.77
CA ARG A 180 0.95 4.81 -8.46
C ARG A 180 0.66 3.86 -7.30
N GLU A 181 -0.02 2.73 -7.49
CA GLU A 181 -0.13 1.71 -6.45
C GLU A 181 1.20 0.97 -6.24
N ASN A 182 2.05 0.94 -7.28
CA ASN A 182 3.34 0.26 -7.32
C ASN A 182 3.23 -1.18 -6.77
N GLU A 183 2.29 -1.94 -7.33
CA GLU A 183 1.75 -3.15 -6.71
C GLU A 183 2.67 -4.37 -6.90
N TYR A 184 2.89 -5.10 -5.81
CA TYR A 184 3.31 -6.49 -5.80
C TYR A 184 2.14 -7.37 -5.41
N ARG A 185 1.81 -8.36 -6.24
CA ARG A 185 0.60 -9.17 -6.09
C ARG A 185 0.95 -10.62 -5.80
N VAL A 186 0.15 -11.24 -4.96
CA VAL A 186 0.22 -12.67 -4.63
C VAL A 186 -1.15 -13.27 -4.87
N LEU A 187 -1.21 -14.39 -5.59
CA LEU A 187 -2.44 -15.07 -5.99
C LEU A 187 -2.46 -16.50 -5.48
N SER A 188 -3.65 -16.94 -5.10
CA SER A 188 -3.95 -18.34 -4.84
C SER A 188 -5.38 -18.67 -5.23
N ASN A 189 -5.61 -19.88 -5.74
CA ASN A 189 -6.94 -20.42 -5.96
C ASN A 189 -7.32 -21.51 -4.94
N THR A 190 -6.44 -21.81 -3.98
CA THR A 190 -6.61 -22.86 -2.97
C THR A 190 -6.54 -22.35 -1.55
N LEU A 191 -5.80 -21.26 -1.31
CA LEU A 191 -5.59 -20.71 0.03
C LEU A 191 -6.57 -19.58 0.32
N ASP A 192 -7.03 -19.51 1.58
CA ASP A 192 -7.79 -18.38 2.10
C ASP A 192 -6.90 -17.34 2.79
N TYR A 193 -5.75 -17.78 3.32
CA TYR A 193 -4.83 -16.95 4.08
C TYR A 193 -3.37 -17.20 3.69
N LEU A 194 -2.56 -16.15 3.81
CA LEU A 194 -1.10 -16.20 3.76
C LEU A 194 -0.55 -15.91 5.16
N ASN A 195 0.24 -16.84 5.69
CA ASN A 195 0.96 -16.64 6.95
C ASN A 195 2.10 -15.63 6.73
N ILE A 196 2.16 -14.62 7.60
CA ILE A 196 3.18 -13.56 7.63
C ILE A 196 3.84 -13.44 9.01
N GLU A 197 3.76 -14.49 9.81
CA GLU A 197 4.43 -14.57 11.11
C GLU A 197 5.94 -14.39 10.95
N GLY A 198 6.53 -13.59 11.84
CA GLY A 198 7.96 -13.24 11.77
C GLY A 198 8.35 -12.27 10.63
N ALA A 199 7.47 -12.05 9.65
CA ALA A 199 7.76 -11.19 8.51
C ALA A 199 7.38 -9.71 8.73
N ILE A 200 6.46 -9.41 9.65
CA ILE A 200 6.11 -8.02 10.00
C ILE A 200 7.31 -7.34 10.67
N SER A 201 7.72 -6.20 10.14
CA SER A 201 8.92 -5.49 10.61
C SER A 201 8.67 -4.08 11.14
N THR A 202 7.66 -3.37 10.64
CA THR A 202 7.28 -2.04 11.15
C THR A 202 5.79 -1.81 10.96
N ILE A 203 5.14 -1.11 11.90
CA ILE A 203 3.78 -0.61 11.75
C ILE A 203 3.79 0.89 11.54
N TYR A 204 3.05 1.38 10.56
CA TYR A 204 2.95 2.79 10.21
C TYR A 204 1.54 3.33 10.44
N LEU A 205 1.47 4.56 10.93
CA LEU A 205 0.25 5.38 11.06
C LEU A 205 0.45 6.75 10.39
N THR A 206 -0.58 7.58 10.42
CA THR A 206 -0.54 8.98 9.95
C THR A 206 -0.56 10.01 11.08
N SER A 207 -0.73 9.55 12.33
CA SER A 207 -0.75 10.40 13.51
C SER A 207 -0.18 9.64 14.70
N CYS A 208 0.76 10.28 15.39
CA CYS A 208 1.24 9.81 16.69
C CYS A 208 0.32 10.21 17.84
N GLN A 209 -0.80 10.91 17.62
CA GLN A 209 -1.71 11.33 18.71
C GLN A 209 -3.06 10.61 18.67
N SER A 210 -3.32 9.79 17.64
CA SER A 210 -4.61 9.14 17.47
C SER A 210 -4.85 8.03 18.51
N LYS A 211 -6.13 7.71 18.74
CA LYS A 211 -6.52 6.58 19.60
C LYS A 211 -6.00 5.26 19.05
N GLU A 212 -6.06 5.11 17.74
CA GLU A 212 -5.55 3.96 17.00
C GLU A 212 -4.05 3.78 17.28
N CYS A 213 -3.26 4.87 17.23
CA CYS A 213 -1.82 4.81 17.54
C CYS A 213 -1.56 4.28 18.95
N LEU A 214 -2.27 4.81 19.96
CA LEU A 214 -2.13 4.37 21.35
C LEU A 214 -2.52 2.89 21.53
N LEU A 215 -3.56 2.43 20.84
CA LEU A 215 -3.99 1.04 20.88
C LEU A 215 -3.00 0.12 20.16
N VAL A 216 -2.46 0.54 19.01
CA VAL A 216 -1.40 -0.19 18.30
C VAL A 216 -0.17 -0.33 19.19
N GLU A 217 0.26 0.73 19.87
CA GLU A 217 1.41 0.67 20.79
C GLU A 217 1.22 -0.35 21.91
N LYS A 218 0.01 -0.42 22.48
CA LYS A 218 -0.33 -1.43 23.50
C LYS A 218 -0.39 -2.84 22.92
N LEU A 219 -1.04 -3.02 21.77
CA LEU A 219 -1.24 -4.33 21.13
C LEU A 219 0.06 -4.93 20.58
N VAL A 220 0.91 -4.10 19.98
CA VAL A 220 2.20 -4.52 19.43
C VAL A 220 3.22 -4.73 20.55
N SER A 221 3.10 -3.97 21.65
CA SER A 221 3.92 -4.12 22.86
C SER A 221 5.42 -4.18 22.58
N GLY A 222 5.91 -3.26 21.73
CA GLY A 222 7.34 -3.14 21.41
C GLY A 222 7.94 -4.27 20.56
N LYS A 223 7.14 -5.24 20.09
CA LYS A 223 7.65 -6.35 19.25
C LYS A 223 8.24 -5.87 17.92
N VAL A 224 7.70 -4.79 17.37
CA VAL A 224 8.22 -4.09 16.19
C VAL A 224 8.11 -2.58 16.38
N PRO A 225 8.94 -1.77 15.70
CA PRO A 225 8.80 -0.33 15.70
C PRO A 225 7.43 0.14 15.21
N ILE A 226 6.96 1.25 15.77
CA ILE A 226 5.72 1.91 15.35
C ILE A 226 6.10 3.34 14.96
N LYS A 227 5.84 3.66 13.70
CA LYS A 227 6.20 4.94 13.11
C LYS A 227 4.96 5.64 12.58
N PHE A 228 5.08 6.93 12.33
CA PHE A 228 4.08 7.66 11.56
C PHE A 228 4.71 8.55 10.51
N ILE A 229 3.93 8.83 9.48
CA ILE A 229 4.35 9.68 8.37
C ILE A 229 3.94 11.11 8.67
N LYS A 230 4.89 12.03 8.49
CA LYS A 230 4.67 13.46 8.58
C LYS A 230 5.33 14.16 7.40
N TYR A 231 4.63 15.12 6.83
CA TYR A 231 5.18 15.97 5.79
C TYR A 231 5.91 17.15 6.43
N GLU A 232 7.15 17.38 6.02
CA GLU A 232 7.96 18.51 6.47
C GLU A 232 8.47 19.30 5.27
N SER A 233 8.66 20.60 5.50
CA SER A 233 9.18 21.50 4.50
C SER A 233 10.71 21.50 4.56
N ILE A 234 11.36 21.26 3.44
CA ILE A 234 12.80 21.47 3.26
C ILE A 234 13.07 22.85 2.61
N ILE A 235 14.35 23.21 2.50
CA ILE A 235 14.80 24.43 1.81
C ILE A 235 14.07 24.54 0.45
N GLY A 236 13.46 25.71 0.20
CA GLY A 236 12.66 25.94 -1.01
C GLY A 236 11.15 25.67 -0.86
N ASN A 237 10.64 25.48 0.36
CA ASN A 237 9.22 25.25 0.64
C ASN A 237 8.66 23.94 0.02
N ILE A 238 9.53 22.96 -0.22
CA ILE A 238 9.15 21.66 -0.77
C ILE A 238 8.72 20.76 0.38
N SER A 239 7.50 20.23 0.30
CA SER A 239 6.93 19.32 1.31
C SER A 239 7.25 17.87 0.97
N ILE A 240 8.03 17.20 1.83
CA ILE A 240 8.44 15.80 1.66
C ILE A 240 8.07 14.94 2.88
N PRO A 241 7.78 13.65 2.68
CA PRO A 241 7.41 12.76 3.78
C PRO A 241 8.62 12.25 4.57
N PHE A 242 8.48 12.28 5.88
CA PHE A 242 9.40 11.71 6.86
C PHE A 242 8.70 10.72 7.76
N LEU A 243 9.43 9.71 8.20
CA LEU A 243 9.02 8.76 9.20
C LEU A 243 9.60 9.13 10.56
N TYR A 244 8.75 9.08 11.58
CA TYR A 244 9.09 9.36 12.97
C TYR A 244 8.62 8.22 13.85
N ASP A 245 9.38 7.87 14.89
CA ASP A 245 8.86 7.01 15.97
C ASP A 245 7.67 7.72 16.65
N THR A 246 6.61 6.96 16.94
CA THR A 246 5.38 7.55 17.49
C THR A 246 5.53 8.01 18.93
N ARG A 247 6.33 7.32 19.76
CA ARG A 247 6.49 7.65 21.19
C ARG A 247 7.42 8.84 21.34
N GLU A 248 8.61 8.77 20.74
CA GLU A 248 9.59 9.86 20.79
C GLU A 248 8.96 11.18 20.32
N ARG A 249 8.23 11.14 19.19
CA ARG A 249 7.63 12.35 18.67
C ARG A 249 6.49 12.89 19.53
N ARG A 250 5.70 12.01 20.14
CA ARG A 250 4.62 12.42 21.05
C ARG A 250 5.20 13.13 22.28
N GLU A 251 6.30 12.64 22.82
CA GLU A 251 7.01 13.26 23.94
C GLU A 251 7.60 14.63 23.57
N GLU A 252 8.24 14.75 22.39
CA GLU A 252 8.70 16.03 21.86
C GLU A 252 7.57 17.05 21.73
N GLU A 253 6.41 16.62 21.21
CA GLU A 253 5.25 17.49 21.02
C GLU A 253 4.60 17.90 22.35
N MET A 254 4.59 17.02 23.36
CA MET A 254 4.15 17.36 24.71
C MET A 254 5.06 18.42 25.36
N LYS A 255 6.39 18.27 25.24
CA LYS A 255 7.34 19.27 25.73
C LYS A 255 7.13 20.64 25.08
N LYS A 256 6.84 20.67 23.78
CA LYS A 256 6.54 21.92 23.05
C LYS A 256 5.20 22.55 23.45
N LYS A 257 4.15 21.74 23.63
CA LYS A 257 2.82 22.23 24.04
C LYS A 257 2.84 22.89 25.41
N ASN A 258 3.67 22.42 26.33
CA ASN A 258 3.84 23.01 27.66
C ASN A 258 4.66 24.33 27.65
N ASN A 259 4.78 25.00 26.50
CA ASN A 259 5.42 26.31 26.41
C ASN A 259 4.40 27.41 26.78
N PRO A 260 4.61 28.16 27.87
CA PRO A 260 3.68 29.19 28.35
C PRO A 260 3.33 30.26 27.30
N LEU A 261 4.22 30.51 26.34
CA LEU A 261 3.97 31.46 25.24
C LEU A 261 2.89 30.96 24.28
N ILE A 262 2.83 29.65 24.02
CA ILE A 262 1.80 29.07 23.14
C ILE A 262 0.42 29.24 23.77
N ASP A 263 0.29 29.01 25.07
CA ASP A 263 -0.97 29.20 25.79
C ASP A 263 -1.42 30.66 25.77
N LYS A 264 -0.48 31.61 25.94
CA LYS A 264 -0.73 33.07 25.79
C LYS A 264 -1.34 33.37 24.41
N TYR A 265 -0.77 32.83 23.34
CA TYR A 265 -1.23 33.10 21.97
C TYR A 265 -2.55 32.40 21.63
N ILE A 266 -2.76 31.16 22.08
CA ILE A 266 -4.04 30.46 21.91
C ILE A 266 -5.16 31.19 22.66
N LYS A 267 -4.89 31.67 23.87
CA LYS A 267 -5.84 32.47 24.64
C LYS A 267 -6.21 33.75 23.90
N TYR A 268 -5.22 34.51 23.42
CA TYR A 268 -5.46 35.70 22.61
C TYR A 268 -6.30 35.40 21.36
N TYR A 269 -5.99 34.32 20.63
CA TYR A 269 -6.79 33.90 19.47
C TYR A 269 -8.26 33.65 19.84
N ASN A 270 -8.50 32.91 20.93
CA ASN A 270 -9.86 32.60 21.37
C ASN A 270 -10.63 33.85 21.80
N GLU A 271 -9.96 34.80 22.46
CA GLU A 271 -10.55 36.08 22.90
C GLU A 271 -10.81 37.05 21.73
N ASN A 272 -10.05 36.96 20.65
CA ASN A 272 -10.09 37.90 19.52
C ASN A 272 -10.53 37.23 18.20
N LYS A 273 -11.24 36.10 18.28
CA LYS A 273 -11.65 35.32 17.13
C LYS A 273 -12.52 36.18 16.18
N GLY A 274 -12.09 36.31 14.93
CA GLY A 274 -12.76 37.15 13.93
C GLY A 274 -12.25 38.60 13.83
N ASN A 275 -11.38 39.04 14.75
CA ASN A 275 -10.71 40.34 14.69
C ASN A 275 -9.29 40.26 15.28
N ILE A 276 -8.44 39.45 14.65
CA ILE A 276 -7.09 39.15 15.14
C ILE A 276 -6.14 40.29 14.73
N ASP A 277 -5.47 40.91 15.71
CA ASP A 277 -4.39 41.88 15.47
C ASP A 277 -3.12 41.46 16.21
N ILE A 278 -2.22 40.77 15.51
CA ILE A 278 -0.99 40.22 16.08
C ILE A 278 -0.05 41.28 16.67
N ARG A 279 -0.20 42.56 16.32
CA ARG A 279 0.61 43.65 16.93
C ARG A 279 0.26 43.87 18.40
N LYS A 280 -0.89 43.38 18.85
CA LYS A 280 -1.32 43.40 20.26
C LYS A 280 -0.73 42.24 21.08
N LEU A 281 -0.01 41.32 20.43
CA LEU A 281 0.77 40.30 21.11
C LEU A 281 2.16 40.87 21.40
N GLU A 282 2.38 41.39 22.60
CA GLU A 282 3.73 41.78 23.04
C GLU A 282 4.65 40.54 23.03
N LEU A 283 5.82 40.68 22.37
CA LEU A 283 6.91 39.70 22.32
C LEU A 283 7.44 39.41 23.73
#